data_AF-A0A2N2FJ92-F1
#
_entry.id   AF-A0A2N2FJ92-F1
#
_cell.length_a   1.000
_cell.length_b   1.000
_cell.length_c   1.000
_cell.angle_alpha   90.00
_cell.angle_beta   90.00
_cell.angle_gamma   90.00
#
_symmetry.space_group_name_H-M   'P 1'
#
loop_
_entity.id
_entity.type
_entity.pdbx_description
1 polymer ?
#
loop_
_entity_poly.entity_id
_entity_poly.type
_entity_poly.pdbx_seq_one_letter_code
_entity_poly.pdbx_strand_id
1 'polypeptide(L)'
;MVCLAVSGRPVQKLTEGVASKPEAPGCFGAAKGAVPVRCHTFCHQGAARDVNPENAWRHLRGLTPLSLCDWPGRPCCVVFLGGCNLRCPTCHNASLAWDMESEPLLPQARLKAFLSSRARWLSGVTVTGGEPTAVPGIGMILHEIAASGLAIKVDTNAMLPDVVEALLAEGLAQQFSVDVKGPFDQYPSLTGGAVTEAGARRSLSRVFALAEARPEAFLFRTTLVPQLSETDMTTVRGMLPAGFTLATQDYKPPRRPHALADSEARRTAGNMV
;
A
#
# COMPACT_ATOMS: atom_id res chain seq x y z
N MET A 1 49.46 -34.19 5.12
CA MET A 1 50.90 -34.44 5.19
C MET A 1 51.52 -33.26 5.93
N VAL A 2 51.93 -33.48 7.20
CA VAL A 2 52.84 -32.70 8.08
C VAL A 2 52.53 -31.19 8.27
N CYS A 3 51.95 -30.77 9.40
CA CYS A 3 52.61 -30.23 10.64
C CYS A 3 53.20 -28.81 10.43
N LEU A 4 53.03 -27.78 11.27
CA LEU A 4 53.11 -27.71 12.74
C LEU A 4 52.51 -26.38 13.24
N ALA A 5 51.91 -26.43 14.43
CA ALA A 5 51.69 -25.29 15.31
C ALA A 5 53.02 -24.80 15.93
N VAL A 6 53.03 -23.58 16.47
CA VAL A 6 53.56 -23.20 17.81
C VAL A 6 53.74 -21.68 17.91
N SER A 7 53.04 -21.07 18.86
CA SER A 7 53.59 -20.28 19.98
C SER A 7 52.58 -19.24 20.44
N GLY A 8 52.47 -19.12 21.76
CA GLY A 8 51.59 -18.16 22.40
C GLY A 8 52.26 -17.44 23.55
N ARG A 9 51.45 -16.57 24.15
CA ARG A 9 51.57 -15.88 25.46
C ARG A 9 52.41 -14.58 25.46
N PRO A 10 52.21 -13.69 26.45
CA PRO A 10 51.11 -12.70 26.50
C PRO A 10 51.65 -11.29 26.87
N VAL A 11 50.85 -10.22 26.78
CA VAL A 11 51.25 -8.92 27.35
C VAL A 11 50.11 -8.26 28.14
N GLN A 12 50.54 -7.55 29.17
CA GLN A 12 49.91 -7.20 30.44
C GLN A 12 48.85 -6.08 30.39
N LYS A 13 48.05 -6.03 31.47
CA LYS A 13 47.17 -4.92 31.89
C LYS A 13 47.98 -3.67 32.28
N LEU A 14 47.37 -2.48 32.13
CA LEU A 14 47.44 -1.29 33.00
C LEU A 14 46.35 -0.30 32.48
N THR A 15 45.19 -0.18 33.16
CA THR A 15 44.76 0.86 34.14
C THR A 15 44.34 2.21 33.53
N GLU A 16 43.09 2.58 33.86
CA GLU A 16 42.54 3.93 34.18
C GLU A 16 42.86 5.08 33.20
N GLY A 17 41.93 5.87 32.67
CA GLY A 17 40.54 6.18 33.00
C GLY A 17 40.36 7.67 32.77
N VAL A 18 39.58 8.10 31.76
CA VAL A 18 39.00 9.45 31.68
C VAL A 18 37.69 9.35 30.89
N ALA A 19 36.61 9.82 31.50
CA ALA A 19 35.32 9.97 30.86
C ALA A 19 35.35 11.12 29.84
N SER A 20 34.99 10.84 28.60
CA SER A 20 34.57 11.84 27.61
C SER A 20 33.34 11.32 26.87
N LYS A 21 32.30 12.16 26.81
CA LYS A 21 31.00 11.93 26.16
C LYS A 21 31.14 11.27 24.78
N PRO A 22 30.22 10.36 24.38
CA PRO A 22 30.18 9.94 22.99
C PRO A 22 29.65 11.09 22.13
N GLU A 23 30.55 11.64 21.31
CA GLU A 23 30.22 12.43 20.13
C GLU A 23 29.39 11.58 19.16
N ALA A 24 28.41 12.21 18.52
CA ALA A 24 27.55 11.58 17.51
C ALA A 24 28.42 11.08 16.33
N PRO A 25 28.23 9.82 15.85
CA PRO A 25 28.95 9.37 14.67
C PRO A 25 28.42 10.10 13.43
N GLY A 26 29.34 10.86 12.83
CA GLY A 26 29.13 11.70 11.67
C GLY A 26 28.74 10.97 10.40
N CYS A 27 28.14 11.75 9.51
CA CYS A 27 27.77 11.41 8.15
C CYS A 27 28.97 10.85 7.37
N PHE A 28 28.86 9.61 6.90
CA PHE A 28 29.77 9.06 5.90
C PHE A 28 29.20 9.20 4.48
N GLY A 29 29.96 9.87 3.62
CA GLY A 29 30.14 9.53 2.21
C GLY A 29 28.97 9.78 1.26
N ALA A 30 28.78 11.04 0.86
CA ALA A 30 27.95 11.39 -0.29
C ALA A 30 28.57 10.87 -1.60
N ALA A 31 27.89 9.95 -2.28
CA ALA A 31 28.09 9.71 -3.70
C ALA A 31 27.52 10.90 -4.48
N LYS A 32 28.36 11.55 -5.30
CA LYS A 32 28.00 12.70 -6.12
C LYS A 32 26.86 12.31 -7.08
N GLY A 33 25.69 12.92 -6.92
CA GLY A 33 24.58 12.84 -7.88
C GLY A 33 23.19 12.60 -7.29
N ALA A 34 23.06 12.27 -6.00
CA ALA A 34 21.76 12.11 -5.36
C ALA A 34 21.31 13.40 -4.66
N VAL A 35 20.20 13.99 -5.10
CA VAL A 35 19.49 15.03 -4.35
C VAL A 35 18.99 14.38 -3.05
N PRO A 36 19.33 14.89 -1.85
CA PRO A 36 18.80 14.35 -0.61
C PRO A 36 17.33 14.78 -0.50
N VAL A 37 16.40 13.87 -0.78
CA VAL A 37 14.97 14.12 -0.63
C VAL A 37 14.61 13.99 0.85
N ARG A 38 14.17 15.10 1.45
CA ARG A 38 13.67 15.13 2.82
C ARG A 38 12.39 14.27 2.90
N CYS A 39 12.43 13.19 3.68
CA CYS A 39 11.32 12.29 4.00
C CYS A 39 10.16 12.96 4.81
N HIS A 40 10.09 14.29 4.83
CA HIS A 40 9.19 15.05 5.71
C HIS A 40 7.83 15.40 5.08
N THR A 41 7.60 15.09 3.79
CA THR A 41 6.41 15.57 3.06
C THR A 41 5.11 14.82 3.39
N PHE A 42 5.16 13.69 4.09
CA PHE A 42 3.95 12.92 4.48
C PHE A 42 3.23 13.43 5.73
N CYS A 43 3.57 14.63 6.21
CA CYS A 43 3.02 15.20 7.45
C CYS A 43 2.16 16.44 7.15
N HIS A 44 0.97 16.27 6.57
CA HIS A 44 -0.03 17.33 6.49
C HIS A 44 -1.28 17.01 7.32
N GLN A 45 -1.32 17.68 8.48
CA GLN A 45 -2.46 18.17 9.28
C GLN A 45 -3.68 17.25 9.48
N GLY A 46 -3.63 16.47 10.57
CA GLY A 46 -4.79 15.80 11.16
C GLY A 46 -4.38 14.60 12.03
N ALA A 47 -3.93 14.87 13.25
CA ALA A 47 -3.23 13.95 14.16
C ALA A 47 -1.78 13.66 13.76
N ALA A 48 -0.84 14.19 14.53
CA ALA A 48 0.53 13.71 14.59
C ALA A 48 0.50 12.24 15.06
N ARG A 49 0.31 11.31 14.13
CA ARG A 49 0.60 9.90 14.37
C ARG A 49 2.11 9.79 14.32
N ASP A 50 2.73 9.24 15.36
CA ASP A 50 4.16 8.90 15.39
C ASP A 50 4.55 8.19 14.09
N VAL A 51 5.13 8.93 13.15
CA VAL A 51 5.66 8.37 11.90
C VAL A 51 7.03 7.84 12.27
N ASN A 52 7.07 6.68 12.93
CA ASN A 52 8.29 5.90 12.97
C ASN A 52 8.48 5.32 11.56
N PRO A 53 9.49 5.75 10.78
CA PRO A 53 9.71 5.26 9.42
C PRO A 53 10.00 3.75 9.36
N GLU A 54 10.42 3.11 10.45
CA GLU A 54 10.57 1.65 10.50
C GLU A 54 9.22 0.89 10.47
N ASN A 55 8.09 1.60 10.56
CA ASN A 55 6.77 1.01 10.76
C ASN A 55 6.04 0.62 9.45
N ALA A 56 6.41 1.16 8.29
CA ALA A 56 5.73 0.82 7.02
C ALA A 56 5.89 -0.67 6.67
N TRP A 57 7.09 -1.22 6.89
CA TRP A 57 7.43 -2.60 6.55
C TRP A 57 6.64 -3.63 7.35
N ARG A 58 6.13 -3.28 8.55
CA ARG A 58 5.23 -4.16 9.30
C ARG A 58 3.93 -4.41 8.55
N HIS A 59 3.61 -3.63 7.51
CA HIS A 59 2.40 -3.81 6.71
C HIS A 59 2.59 -4.71 5.49
N LEU A 60 3.82 -5.11 5.16
CA LEU A 60 4.09 -5.95 3.99
C LEU A 60 3.67 -7.41 4.25
N ARG A 61 2.77 -7.97 3.44
CA ARG A 61 2.17 -9.31 3.69
C ARG A 61 2.32 -10.29 2.54
N GLY A 62 1.76 -9.96 1.38
CA GLY A 62 1.66 -10.90 0.26
C GLY A 62 2.51 -10.48 -0.93
N LEU A 63 2.89 -11.47 -1.74
CA LEU A 63 3.52 -11.27 -3.03
C LEU A 63 3.01 -12.30 -4.03
N THR A 64 2.38 -11.84 -5.10
CA THR A 64 2.10 -12.66 -6.29
C THR A 64 3.20 -12.41 -7.31
N PRO A 65 4.01 -13.41 -7.67
CA PRO A 65 5.18 -13.23 -8.51
C PRO A 65 4.91 -12.67 -9.92
N LEU A 66 3.75 -13.00 -10.50
CA LEU A 66 3.35 -12.58 -11.84
C LEU A 66 1.83 -12.48 -11.92
N SER A 67 1.35 -11.38 -12.45
CA SER A 67 -0.03 -11.13 -12.87
C SER A 67 -0.02 -10.48 -14.25
N LEU A 68 -1.02 -10.86 -15.05
CA LEU A 68 -1.28 -10.31 -16.38
C LEU A 68 -2.59 -9.49 -16.42
N CYS A 69 -3.33 -9.42 -15.31
CA CYS A 69 -4.62 -8.74 -15.25
C CYS A 69 -4.65 -7.57 -14.24
N ASP A 70 -3.75 -7.55 -13.24
CA ASP A 70 -3.74 -6.49 -12.22
C ASP A 70 -3.20 -5.15 -12.73
N TRP A 71 -2.51 -5.16 -13.87
CA TRP A 71 -2.13 -3.96 -14.62
C TRP A 71 -2.41 -4.17 -16.11
N PRO A 72 -3.49 -3.59 -16.66
CA PRO A 72 -3.86 -3.78 -18.06
C PRO A 72 -2.70 -3.48 -19.02
N GLY A 73 -2.37 -4.45 -19.87
CA GLY A 73 -1.30 -4.33 -20.87
C GLY A 73 0.13 -4.44 -20.33
N ARG A 74 0.32 -4.81 -19.05
CA ARG A 74 1.65 -4.89 -18.42
C ARG A 74 1.79 -6.13 -17.53
N PRO A 75 2.75 -7.03 -17.81
CA PRO A 75 3.16 -8.06 -16.85
C PRO A 75 3.69 -7.39 -15.58
N CYS A 76 3.08 -7.68 -14.43
CA CYS A 76 3.47 -7.08 -13.16
C CYS A 76 3.54 -8.14 -12.06
N CYS A 77 4.27 -7.87 -10.98
CA CYS A 77 4.03 -8.59 -9.73
C CYS A 77 3.03 -7.80 -8.87
N VAL A 78 2.40 -8.47 -7.90
CA VAL A 78 1.45 -7.84 -7.00
C VAL A 78 1.98 -7.90 -5.58
N VAL A 79 2.10 -6.76 -4.92
CA VAL A 79 2.50 -6.61 -3.53
C VAL A 79 1.27 -6.27 -2.69
N PHE A 80 1.02 -7.07 -1.66
CA PHE A 80 -0.13 -6.88 -0.77
C PHE A 80 0.31 -6.28 0.57
N LEU A 81 -0.31 -5.16 0.93
CA LEU A 81 -0.15 -4.48 2.19
C LEU A 81 -1.36 -4.73 3.09
N GLY A 82 -1.12 -4.87 4.39
CA GLY A 82 -2.15 -5.02 5.41
C GLY A 82 -2.59 -3.67 6.01
N GLY A 83 -3.79 -3.66 6.59
CA GLY A 83 -4.44 -2.49 7.16
C GLY A 83 -5.33 -1.76 6.15
N CYS A 84 -6.51 -1.33 6.60
CA CYS A 84 -7.45 -0.56 5.79
C CYS A 84 -8.26 0.43 6.65
N ASN A 85 -8.51 1.62 6.09
CA ASN A 85 -9.35 2.66 6.68
C ASN A 85 -10.86 2.43 6.52
N LEU A 86 -11.28 1.42 5.74
CA LEU A 86 -12.70 1.08 5.53
C LEU A 86 -13.11 -0.22 6.23
N ARG A 87 -14.42 -0.49 6.28
CA ARG A 87 -15.04 -1.71 6.85
C ARG A 87 -16.05 -2.36 5.88
N CYS A 88 -15.73 -2.35 4.59
CA CYS A 88 -16.62 -2.82 3.52
C CYS A 88 -17.20 -4.23 3.80
N PRO A 89 -18.53 -4.42 3.89
CA PRO A 89 -19.12 -5.73 4.21
C PRO A 89 -18.76 -6.85 3.22
N THR A 90 -18.39 -6.48 1.99
CA THR A 90 -18.03 -7.38 0.89
C THR A 90 -16.53 -7.42 0.62
N CYS A 91 -15.68 -7.04 1.59
CA CYS A 91 -14.24 -6.98 1.42
C CYS A 91 -13.64 -8.35 1.04
N HIS A 92 -13.00 -8.42 -0.12
CA HIS A 92 -12.30 -9.62 -0.58
C HIS A 92 -11.03 -9.91 0.25
N ASN A 93 -10.38 -8.85 0.76
CA ASN A 93 -9.12 -8.90 1.49
C ASN A 93 -9.32 -8.66 2.99
N ALA A 94 -10.41 -9.18 3.57
CA ALA A 94 -10.79 -8.87 4.96
C ALA A 94 -9.70 -9.24 5.99
N SER A 95 -8.99 -10.35 5.80
CA SER A 95 -7.86 -10.75 6.66
C SER A 95 -6.73 -9.71 6.59
N LEU A 96 -6.26 -9.37 5.39
CA LEU A 96 -5.28 -8.31 5.20
C LEU A 96 -5.76 -6.95 5.73
N ALA A 97 -7.04 -6.63 5.60
CA ALA A 97 -7.58 -5.31 5.95
C ALA A 97 -7.68 -5.09 7.47
N TRP A 98 -8.11 -6.10 8.23
CA TRP A 98 -8.50 -5.92 9.64
C TRP A 98 -7.93 -6.95 10.61
N ASP A 99 -7.26 -7.99 10.11
CA ASP A 99 -6.61 -9.04 10.88
C ASP A 99 -5.25 -9.36 10.27
N MET A 100 -4.50 -8.31 9.91
CA MET A 100 -3.29 -8.46 9.12
C MET A 100 -2.22 -9.27 9.85
N GLU A 101 -2.25 -9.32 11.18
CA GLU A 101 -1.37 -10.13 12.02
C GLU A 101 -1.58 -11.64 11.84
N SER A 102 -2.76 -12.08 11.37
CA SER A 102 -2.99 -13.49 11.03
C SER A 102 -2.39 -13.88 9.68
N GLU A 103 -2.04 -12.89 8.85
CA GLU A 103 -1.38 -13.09 7.56
C GLU A 103 0.15 -13.06 7.73
N PRO A 104 0.92 -13.94 7.05
CA PRO A 104 2.37 -13.95 7.16
C PRO A 104 3.00 -12.60 6.79
N LEU A 105 3.89 -12.09 7.66
CA LEU A 105 4.75 -10.95 7.32
C LEU A 105 5.68 -11.36 6.16
N LEU A 106 5.69 -10.58 5.08
CA LEU A 106 6.69 -10.73 4.03
C LEU A 106 7.92 -9.90 4.42
N PRO A 107 9.09 -10.54 4.69
CA PRO A 107 10.28 -9.79 5.08
C PRO A 107 10.73 -8.86 3.97
N GLN A 108 11.14 -7.63 4.31
CA GLN A 108 11.67 -6.66 3.37
C GLN A 108 12.78 -7.26 2.48
N ALA A 109 13.73 -7.99 3.07
CA ALA A 109 14.81 -8.65 2.35
C ALA A 109 14.31 -9.63 1.26
N ARG A 110 13.17 -10.31 1.51
CA ARG A 110 12.57 -11.23 0.54
C ARG A 110 11.95 -10.48 -0.64
N LEU A 111 11.30 -9.34 -0.41
CA LEU A 111 10.81 -8.48 -1.49
C LEU A 111 11.98 -7.95 -2.33
N LYS A 112 13.03 -7.42 -1.68
CA LYS A 112 14.24 -6.92 -2.37
C LYS A 112 14.89 -7.99 -3.26
N ALA A 113 15.11 -9.18 -2.71
CA ALA A 113 15.69 -10.30 -3.45
C ALA A 113 14.81 -10.72 -4.62
N PHE A 114 13.48 -10.75 -4.42
CA PHE A 114 12.54 -11.05 -5.49
C PHE A 114 12.61 -10.03 -6.62
N LEU A 115 12.49 -8.73 -6.31
CA LEU A 115 12.52 -7.65 -7.31
C LEU A 115 13.85 -7.66 -8.07
N SER A 116 14.98 -7.79 -7.37
CA SER A 116 16.30 -7.92 -8.00
C SER A 116 16.36 -9.10 -8.99
N SER A 117 15.80 -10.26 -8.62
CA SER A 117 15.82 -11.44 -9.48
C SER A 117 14.82 -11.41 -10.65
N ARG A 118 13.74 -10.63 -10.54
CA ARG A 118 12.60 -10.66 -11.49
C ARG A 118 12.37 -9.39 -12.28
N ALA A 119 12.96 -8.26 -11.92
CA ALA A 119 12.69 -6.96 -12.54
C ALA A 119 12.82 -6.98 -14.07
N ARG A 120 13.78 -7.74 -14.62
CA ARG A 120 13.96 -7.87 -16.09
C ARG A 120 12.78 -8.51 -16.84
N TRP A 121 11.90 -9.21 -16.13
CA TRP A 121 10.74 -9.92 -16.68
C TRP A 121 9.41 -9.22 -16.38
N LEU A 122 9.45 -8.13 -15.61
CA LEU A 122 8.29 -7.39 -15.17
C LEU A 122 8.32 -5.99 -15.78
N SER A 123 7.16 -5.48 -16.13
CA SER A 123 6.99 -4.09 -16.59
C SER A 123 6.52 -3.16 -15.48
N GLY A 124 6.17 -3.71 -14.31
CA GLY A 124 5.77 -2.93 -13.15
C GLY A 124 5.40 -3.77 -11.93
N VAL A 125 4.94 -3.08 -10.89
CA VAL A 125 4.44 -3.64 -9.64
C VAL A 125 3.09 -3.00 -9.32
N THR A 126 2.09 -3.83 -9.04
CA THR A 126 0.81 -3.37 -8.47
C THR A 126 0.88 -3.50 -6.96
N VAL A 127 0.70 -2.39 -6.25
CA VAL A 127 0.64 -2.33 -4.78
C VAL A 127 -0.83 -2.22 -4.37
N THR A 128 -1.31 -3.21 -3.62
CA THR A 128 -2.73 -3.40 -3.25
C THR A 128 -2.82 -4.05 -1.86
N GLY A 129 -3.95 -4.66 -1.52
CA GLY A 129 -4.16 -5.41 -0.28
C GLY A 129 -5.36 -4.88 0.49
N GLY A 130 -5.11 -4.30 1.67
CA GLY A 130 -6.08 -3.48 2.39
C GLY A 130 -6.26 -2.12 1.72
N GLU A 131 -5.67 -1.07 2.28
CA GLU A 131 -5.58 0.25 1.65
C GLU A 131 -4.13 0.76 1.69
N PRO A 132 -3.38 0.72 0.57
CA PRO A 132 -1.99 1.21 0.52
C PRO A 132 -1.83 2.65 0.98
N THR A 133 -2.76 3.55 0.63
CA THR A 133 -2.64 4.98 1.00
C THR A 133 -2.87 5.22 2.50
N ALA A 134 -3.43 4.24 3.22
CA ALA A 134 -3.60 4.28 4.66
C ALA A 134 -2.37 3.76 5.44
N VAL A 135 -1.38 3.17 4.76
CA VAL A 135 -0.15 2.67 5.39
C VAL A 135 0.76 3.84 5.76
N PRO A 136 1.06 4.06 7.05
CA PRO A 136 2.01 5.09 7.45
C PRO A 136 3.39 4.84 6.84
N GLY A 137 3.95 5.85 6.17
CA GLY A 137 5.26 5.73 5.52
C GLY A 137 5.25 4.90 4.23
N ILE A 138 4.09 4.72 3.57
CA ILE A 138 3.97 4.00 2.29
C ILE A 138 5.05 4.38 1.25
N GLY A 139 5.43 5.65 1.19
CA GLY A 139 6.49 6.15 0.30
C GLY A 139 7.80 5.36 0.42
N MET A 140 8.16 4.86 1.61
CA MET A 140 9.37 4.04 1.79
C MET A 140 9.32 2.71 1.04
N ILE A 141 8.17 2.05 1.04
CA ILE A 141 7.96 0.81 0.27
C ILE A 141 8.01 1.12 -1.22
N LEU A 142 7.36 2.21 -1.65
CA LEU A 142 7.32 2.60 -3.06
C LEU A 142 8.69 3.03 -3.59
N HIS A 143 9.49 3.76 -2.81
CA HIS A 143 10.87 4.08 -3.16
C HIS A 143 11.74 2.83 -3.33
N GLU A 144 11.60 1.84 -2.44
CA GLU A 144 12.32 0.58 -2.58
C GLU A 144 11.94 -0.16 -3.87
N ILE A 145 10.64 -0.18 -4.20
CA ILE A 145 10.17 -0.78 -5.45
C ILE A 145 10.70 0.01 -6.65
N ALA A 146 10.62 1.34 -6.62
CA ALA A 146 11.08 2.21 -7.70
C ALA A 146 12.59 2.07 -7.93
N ALA A 147 13.38 1.80 -6.90
CA ALA A 147 14.82 1.55 -7.01
C ALA A 147 15.15 0.30 -7.85
N SER A 148 14.19 -0.61 -8.08
CA SER A 148 14.34 -1.74 -9.02
C SER A 148 14.09 -1.37 -10.49
N GLY A 149 13.74 -0.11 -10.78
CA GLY A 149 13.46 0.38 -12.14
C GLY A 149 12.08 0.01 -12.68
N LEU A 150 11.20 -0.53 -11.84
CA LEU A 150 9.84 -0.94 -12.21
C LEU A 150 8.85 0.21 -12.01
N ALA A 151 7.92 0.37 -12.95
CA ALA A 151 6.79 1.28 -12.78
C ALA A 151 5.86 0.76 -11.67
N ILE A 152 5.16 1.67 -10.99
CA ILE A 152 4.30 1.35 -9.85
C ILE A 152 2.86 1.75 -10.16
N LYS A 153 1.95 0.82 -9.92
CA LYS A 153 0.51 1.05 -9.90
C LYS A 153 0.01 0.87 -8.47
N VAL A 154 -0.81 1.79 -7.97
CA VAL A 154 -1.41 1.71 -6.63
C VAL A 154 -2.92 1.50 -6.76
N ASP A 155 -3.43 0.45 -6.14
CA ASP A 155 -4.86 0.25 -5.97
C ASP A 155 -5.32 0.98 -4.71
N THR A 156 -6.36 1.80 -4.80
CA THR A 156 -6.81 2.62 -3.68
C THR A 156 -8.32 2.83 -3.67
N ASN A 157 -8.89 2.93 -2.48
CA ASN A 157 -10.26 3.39 -2.25
C ASN A 157 -10.44 4.92 -2.29
N ALA A 158 -9.35 5.67 -2.51
CA ALA A 158 -9.34 7.13 -2.67
C ALA A 158 -9.84 7.96 -1.48
N MET A 159 -10.01 7.36 -0.29
CA MET A 159 -10.48 8.10 0.90
C MET A 159 -9.38 8.91 1.61
N LEU A 160 -8.13 8.84 1.11
CA LEU A 160 -7.00 9.68 1.52
C LEU A 160 -6.41 10.39 0.30
N PRO A 161 -7.15 11.36 -0.31
CA PRO A 161 -6.74 12.03 -1.54
C PRO A 161 -5.42 12.79 -1.42
N ASP A 162 -5.06 13.30 -0.25
CA ASP A 162 -3.78 13.98 -0.01
C ASP A 162 -2.58 13.05 -0.26
N VAL A 163 -2.70 11.76 0.11
CA VAL A 163 -1.65 10.77 -0.13
C VAL A 163 -1.56 10.43 -1.61
N VAL A 164 -2.70 10.31 -2.30
CA VAL A 164 -2.75 10.08 -3.76
C VAL A 164 -2.06 11.23 -4.50
N GLU A 165 -2.41 12.48 -4.14
CA GLU A 165 -1.83 13.69 -4.70
C GLU A 165 -0.31 13.76 -4.48
N ALA A 166 0.16 13.49 -3.25
CA ALA A 166 1.59 13.46 -2.94
C ALA A 166 2.34 12.40 -3.74
N LEU A 167 1.82 11.16 -3.79
CA LEU A 167 2.45 10.07 -4.55
C LEU A 167 2.49 10.34 -6.05
N LEU A 168 1.47 11.01 -6.60
CA LEU A 168 1.42 11.45 -7.99
C LEU A 168 2.45 12.55 -8.26
N ALA A 169 2.50 13.58 -7.41
CA ALA A 169 3.41 14.72 -7.55
C ALA A 169 4.88 14.32 -7.44
N GLU A 170 5.20 13.35 -6.58
CA GLU A 170 6.55 12.78 -6.43
C GLU A 170 6.91 11.78 -7.55
N GLY A 171 5.94 11.41 -8.41
CA GLY A 171 6.14 10.41 -9.46
C GLY A 171 6.42 9.00 -8.93
N LEU A 172 6.02 8.70 -7.68
CA LEU A 172 6.22 7.39 -7.06
C LEU A 172 5.21 6.34 -7.51
N ALA A 173 4.06 6.77 -8.04
CA ALA A 173 3.11 5.90 -8.70
C ALA A 173 2.78 6.46 -10.08
N GLN A 174 2.93 5.63 -11.12
CA GLN A 174 2.62 6.01 -12.50
C GLN A 174 1.13 5.84 -12.81
N GLN A 175 0.41 5.03 -12.02
CA GLN A 175 -1.02 4.83 -12.20
C GLN A 175 -1.72 4.49 -10.88
N PHE A 176 -2.95 4.95 -10.73
CA PHE A 176 -3.85 4.62 -9.63
C PHE A 176 -5.07 3.89 -10.17
N SER A 177 -5.38 2.73 -9.60
CA SER A 177 -6.69 2.08 -9.81
C SER A 177 -7.59 2.44 -8.65
N VAL A 178 -8.52 3.35 -8.90
CA VAL A 178 -9.42 3.91 -7.91
C VAL A 178 -10.70 3.09 -7.85
N ASP A 179 -11.00 2.57 -6.66
CA ASP A 179 -12.24 1.88 -6.37
C ASP A 179 -13.38 2.87 -6.05
N VAL A 180 -14.27 3.10 -7.01
CA VAL A 180 -15.53 3.83 -6.80
C VAL A 180 -16.56 2.82 -6.30
N LYS A 181 -16.88 2.86 -5.00
CA LYS A 181 -17.64 1.77 -4.36
C LYS A 181 -19.11 1.74 -4.73
N GLY A 182 -19.71 2.86 -5.11
CA GLY A 182 -21.13 2.98 -5.45
C GLY A 182 -21.56 4.45 -5.60
N PRO A 183 -22.87 4.72 -5.68
CA PRO A 183 -23.42 6.07 -5.50
C PRO A 183 -23.06 6.66 -4.14
N PHE A 184 -22.92 7.99 -4.05
CA PHE A 184 -22.41 8.65 -2.84
C PHE A 184 -23.27 8.38 -1.59
N ASP A 185 -24.59 8.39 -1.73
CA ASP A 185 -25.58 8.10 -0.70
C ASP A 185 -25.48 6.67 -0.14
N GLN A 186 -24.96 5.73 -0.92
CA GLN A 186 -24.71 4.35 -0.50
C GLN A 186 -23.32 4.11 0.11
N TYR A 187 -22.38 5.07 0.08
CA TYR A 187 -21.05 4.86 0.68
C TYR A 187 -21.07 4.43 2.14
N PRO A 188 -21.94 4.97 3.02
CA PRO A 188 -22.00 4.51 4.41
C PRO A 188 -22.23 3.01 4.52
N SER A 189 -23.19 2.44 3.79
CA SER A 189 -23.46 0.99 3.85
C SER A 189 -22.35 0.18 3.17
N LEU A 190 -21.85 0.64 2.02
CA LEU A 190 -20.81 -0.05 1.23
C LEU A 190 -19.43 -0.06 1.91
N THR A 191 -19.20 0.87 2.85
CA THR A 191 -17.93 1.00 3.57
C THR A 191 -18.01 0.59 5.05
N GLY A 192 -19.15 0.03 5.49
CA GLY A 192 -19.37 -0.41 6.87
C GLY A 192 -19.37 0.75 7.87
N GLY A 193 -19.95 1.89 7.48
CA GLY A 193 -20.06 3.10 8.28
C GLY A 193 -18.77 3.92 8.41
N ALA A 194 -17.66 3.47 7.81
CA ALA A 194 -16.37 4.14 7.94
C ALA A 194 -16.32 5.52 7.25
N VAL A 195 -17.15 5.73 6.23
CA VAL A 195 -17.19 6.97 5.45
C VAL A 195 -18.63 7.43 5.26
N THR A 196 -18.87 8.72 5.50
CA THR A 196 -20.16 9.37 5.21
C THR A 196 -20.30 9.68 3.73
N GLU A 197 -21.52 9.83 3.23
CA GLU A 197 -21.78 10.31 1.85
C GLU A 197 -20.93 11.55 1.52
N ALA A 198 -21.02 12.57 2.37
CA ALA A 198 -20.31 13.83 2.15
C ALA A 198 -18.79 13.64 2.19
N GLY A 199 -18.28 12.71 3.01
CA GLY A 199 -16.88 12.33 3.04
C GLY A 199 -16.42 11.71 1.73
N ALA A 200 -17.15 10.70 1.24
CA ALA A 200 -16.86 10.05 -0.03
C ALA A 200 -16.90 11.05 -1.19
N ARG A 201 -17.94 11.89 -1.25
CA ARG A 201 -18.09 12.94 -2.26
C ARG A 201 -16.89 13.89 -2.28
N ARG A 202 -16.47 14.39 -1.12
CA ARG A 202 -15.29 15.28 -1.03
C ARG A 202 -14.01 14.59 -1.51
N SER A 203 -13.74 13.39 -1.02
CA SER A 203 -12.50 12.68 -1.34
C SER A 203 -12.41 12.29 -2.81
N LEU A 204 -13.49 11.73 -3.38
CA LEU A 204 -13.51 11.34 -4.78
C LEU A 204 -13.55 12.53 -5.72
N SER A 205 -14.24 13.62 -5.39
CA SER A 205 -14.20 14.84 -6.21
C SER A 205 -12.77 15.38 -6.36
N ARG A 206 -11.95 15.29 -5.30
CA ARG A 206 -10.52 15.65 -5.39
C ARG A 206 -9.75 14.71 -6.30
N VAL A 207 -9.95 13.40 -6.17
CA VAL A 207 -9.27 12.41 -7.03
C VAL A 207 -9.73 12.52 -8.49
N PHE A 208 -11.00 12.84 -8.73
CA PHE A 208 -11.56 13.12 -10.05
C PHE A 208 -10.88 14.34 -10.68
N ALA A 209 -10.68 15.42 -9.93
CA ALA A 209 -9.95 16.59 -10.42
C ALA A 209 -8.47 16.26 -10.75
N LEU A 210 -7.80 15.41 -9.95
CA LEU A 210 -6.45 14.92 -10.27
C LEU A 210 -6.45 14.10 -11.57
N ALA A 211 -7.49 13.30 -11.78
CA ALA A 211 -7.66 12.47 -12.97
C ALA A 211 -7.93 13.31 -14.22
N GLU A 212 -8.69 14.39 -14.14
CA GLU A 212 -8.84 15.35 -15.24
C GLU A 212 -7.52 16.03 -15.59
N ALA A 213 -6.71 16.37 -14.59
CA ALA A 213 -5.41 16.99 -14.80
C ALA A 213 -4.36 16.03 -15.37
N ARG A 214 -4.41 14.74 -15.01
CA ARG A 214 -3.45 13.69 -15.43
C ARG A 214 -4.16 12.39 -15.84
N PRO A 215 -4.86 12.37 -16.99
CA PRO A 215 -5.74 11.25 -17.35
C PRO A 215 -5.07 9.89 -17.41
N GLU A 216 -3.81 9.84 -17.84
CA GLU A 216 -3.02 8.61 -17.96
C GLU A 216 -2.72 7.93 -16.63
N ALA A 217 -2.75 8.71 -15.54
CA ALA A 217 -2.40 8.23 -14.21
C ALA A 217 -3.57 7.57 -13.47
N PHE A 218 -4.78 7.51 -14.04
CA PHE A 218 -5.94 7.00 -13.34
C PHE A 218 -6.71 5.96 -14.13
N LEU A 219 -7.22 4.96 -13.41
CA LEU A 219 -8.19 3.98 -13.85
C LEU A 219 -9.27 3.93 -12.78
N PHE A 220 -10.54 3.78 -13.19
CA PHE A 220 -11.66 3.66 -12.24
C PHE A 220 -12.29 2.28 -12.34
N ARG A 221 -12.61 1.71 -11.19
CA ARG A 221 -13.28 0.41 -11.11
C ARG A 221 -14.35 0.37 -10.02
N THR A 222 -15.27 -0.56 -10.17
CA THR A 222 -16.28 -0.91 -9.17
C THR A 222 -16.44 -2.42 -9.09
N THR A 223 -16.58 -2.95 -7.87
CA THR A 223 -16.97 -4.35 -7.65
C THR A 223 -18.48 -4.47 -7.67
N LEU A 224 -19.01 -5.41 -8.46
CA LEU A 224 -20.45 -5.69 -8.61
C LEU A 224 -20.98 -6.45 -7.39
N VAL A 225 -21.11 -5.74 -6.26
CA VAL A 225 -21.58 -6.31 -5.01
C VAL A 225 -23.11 -6.43 -4.98
N PRO A 226 -23.70 -7.36 -4.21
CA PRO A 226 -25.15 -7.58 -4.19
C PRO A 226 -25.98 -6.35 -3.79
N GLN A 227 -25.38 -5.38 -3.10
CA GLN A 227 -26.03 -4.13 -2.70
C GLN A 227 -26.25 -3.16 -3.86
N LEU A 228 -25.53 -3.30 -4.99
CA LEU A 228 -25.61 -2.39 -6.12
C LEU A 228 -26.57 -2.92 -7.20
N SER A 229 -27.56 -2.09 -7.56
CA SER A 229 -28.43 -2.33 -8.70
C SER A 229 -27.81 -1.83 -10.02
N GLU A 230 -28.41 -2.18 -11.16
CA GLU A 230 -27.97 -1.62 -12.45
C GLU A 230 -28.16 -0.10 -12.54
N THR A 231 -29.19 0.44 -11.87
CA THR A 231 -29.40 1.89 -11.74
C THR A 231 -28.27 2.55 -10.97
N ASP A 232 -27.78 1.89 -9.92
CA ASP A 232 -26.64 2.38 -9.15
C ASP A 232 -25.37 2.35 -10.01
N MET A 233 -25.15 1.29 -10.77
CA MET A 233 -24.03 1.21 -11.71
C MET A 233 -24.09 2.29 -12.79
N THR A 234 -25.28 2.62 -13.28
CA THR A 234 -25.49 3.75 -14.21
C THR A 234 -25.11 5.07 -13.56
N THR A 235 -25.49 5.27 -12.30
CA THR A 235 -25.12 6.44 -11.50
C THR A 235 -23.60 6.53 -11.34
N VAL A 236 -22.94 5.44 -10.96
CA VAL A 236 -21.47 5.40 -10.79
C VAL A 236 -20.74 5.73 -12.08
N ARG A 237 -21.19 5.19 -13.22
CA ARG A 237 -20.61 5.53 -14.53
C ARG A 237 -20.74 7.03 -14.84
N GLY A 238 -21.89 7.63 -14.48
CA GLY A 238 -22.13 9.07 -14.64
C GLY A 238 -21.37 9.97 -13.68
N MET A 239 -20.77 9.42 -12.62
CA MET A 239 -19.95 10.18 -11.66
C MET A 239 -18.51 10.41 -12.13
N LEU A 240 -18.03 9.61 -13.08
CA LEU A 240 -16.63 9.69 -13.53
C LEU A 240 -16.37 10.97 -14.33
N PRO A 241 -15.13 11.49 -14.31
CA PRO A 241 -14.75 12.58 -15.19
C PRO A 241 -14.87 12.19 -16.67
N ALA A 242 -15.00 13.20 -17.53
CA ALA A 242 -15.10 12.97 -18.98
C ALA A 242 -13.87 12.21 -19.50
N GLY A 243 -14.10 11.26 -20.42
CA GLY A 243 -13.05 10.45 -21.03
C GLY A 243 -12.64 9.20 -20.25
N PHE A 244 -13.16 9.00 -19.03
CA PHE A 244 -12.95 7.77 -18.27
C PHE A 244 -14.07 6.75 -18.49
N THR A 245 -13.68 5.47 -18.42
CA THR A 245 -14.59 4.34 -18.39
C THR A 245 -14.49 3.63 -17.05
N LEU A 246 -15.60 3.08 -16.59
CA LEU A 246 -15.66 2.30 -15.36
C LEU A 246 -15.41 0.83 -15.68
N ALA A 247 -14.30 0.28 -15.21
CA ALA A 247 -14.07 -1.16 -15.21
C ALA A 247 -14.92 -1.84 -14.12
N THR A 248 -15.42 -3.04 -14.39
CA THR A 248 -16.19 -3.82 -13.41
C THR A 248 -15.41 -5.04 -12.95
N GLN A 249 -15.58 -5.40 -11.68
CA GLN A 249 -15.03 -6.61 -11.08
C GLN A 249 -16.16 -7.45 -10.49
N ASP A 250 -16.13 -8.75 -10.73
CA ASP A 250 -17.12 -9.66 -10.14
C ASP A 250 -16.92 -9.77 -8.63
N TYR A 251 -18.02 -9.64 -7.90
CA TYR A 251 -18.02 -9.97 -6.48
C TYR A 251 -17.83 -11.47 -6.30
N LYS A 252 -16.82 -11.83 -5.50
CA LYS A 252 -16.58 -13.21 -5.08
C LYS A 252 -17.14 -13.38 -3.67
N PRO A 253 -18.24 -14.13 -3.48
CA PRO A 253 -18.78 -14.36 -2.15
C PRO A 253 -17.76 -15.11 -1.28
N PRO A 254 -17.76 -14.88 0.04
CA PRO A 254 -16.93 -15.66 0.94
C PRO A 254 -17.27 -17.15 0.80
N ARG A 255 -16.26 -18.02 0.91
CA ARG A 255 -16.39 -19.46 0.65
C ARG A 255 -17.38 -20.20 1.58
N ARG A 256 -17.97 -19.55 2.58
CA ARG A 256 -18.97 -20.15 3.50
C ARG A 256 -20.26 -19.31 3.57
N PRO A 257 -21.45 -19.91 3.42
CA PRO A 257 -22.73 -19.20 3.30
C PRO A 257 -23.24 -18.52 4.58
N HIS A 258 -22.71 -18.87 5.77
CA HIS A 258 -23.05 -18.22 7.05
C HIS A 258 -21.94 -17.30 7.60
N ALA A 259 -20.97 -16.98 6.74
CA ALA A 259 -19.89 -16.06 7.03
C ALA A 259 -20.25 -14.65 6.56
N LEU A 260 -21.40 -14.12 6.97
CA LEU A 260 -21.70 -12.72 6.74
C LEU A 260 -20.73 -11.88 7.61
N ALA A 261 -20.06 -10.91 6.99
CA ALA A 261 -19.31 -9.92 7.74
C ALA A 261 -20.34 -9.10 8.53
N ASP A 262 -20.16 -9.04 9.85
CA ASP A 262 -20.94 -8.18 10.71
C ASP A 262 -20.06 -6.98 11.05
N SER A 263 -20.36 -5.85 10.41
CA SER A 263 -19.64 -4.60 10.60
C SER A 263 -19.83 -4.01 12.00
N GLU A 264 -20.95 -4.31 12.66
CA GLU A 264 -21.22 -3.86 14.03
C GLU A 264 -20.48 -4.75 15.04
N ALA A 265 -20.46 -6.05 14.82
CA ALA A 265 -19.78 -7.02 15.70
C ALA A 265 -18.27 -7.22 15.40
N ARG A 266 -17.70 -6.48 14.42
CA ARG A 266 -16.31 -6.64 13.94
C ARG A 266 -15.99 -8.08 13.52
N ARG A 267 -16.99 -8.84 13.06
CA ARG A 267 -16.80 -10.23 12.65
C ARG A 267 -16.45 -10.24 11.17
N THR A 268 -15.26 -10.76 10.85
CA THR A 268 -14.86 -11.00 9.46
C THR A 268 -15.77 -12.06 8.83
N ALA A 269 -15.97 -11.94 7.51
CA ALA A 269 -16.59 -13.00 6.74
C ALA A 269 -15.68 -14.24 6.75
N GLY A 270 -15.94 -15.14 7.69
CA GLY A 270 -15.40 -16.49 7.71
C GLY A 270 -14.20 -16.63 8.64
N ASN A 271 -14.50 -17.01 9.88
CA ASN A 271 -13.77 -17.98 10.71
C ASN A 271 -14.30 -17.86 12.15
N MET A 272 -15.40 -18.56 12.43
CA MET A 272 -15.71 -18.95 13.81
C MET A 272 -15.39 -20.44 13.87
N VAL A 273 -14.43 -20.81 14.71
CA VAL A 273 -14.41 -22.15 15.33
C VAL A 273 -15.53 -22.16 16.35
#